data_AF-A0A497QGX2-F1
#
_entry.id   AF-A0A497QGX2-F1
#
_cell.length_a   1.000
_cell.length_b   1.000
_cell.length_c   1.000
_cell.angle_alpha   90.00
_cell.angle_beta   90.00
_cell.angle_gamma   90.00
#
_symmetry.space_group_name_H-M   'P 1'
#
loop_
_entity.id
_entity.type
_entity.pdbx_description
1 polymer ?
#
loop_
_entity_poly.entity_id
_entity_poly.type
_entity_poly.pdbx_seq_one_letter_code
_entity_poly.pdbx_strand_id
1 'polypeptide(L)'
;MSIVSTSDYQMFEKGYQAVSTTIASIIKDIDWRFFSIVLYEESTIQWEESVIIPEDFLISLAERLKKNKMRAVLLIDATREHELSVLNKPEFYKALFKTIGISDLVFTFGGSLTDLKEKYPEFPEVKIGFEKILDYDLFSELLSNSRPIPKPVDKDEFAEVDDIESLSLFLISYLKPPTLTEELMKELQATSKYEIAGQALSSLSVILNPTAAITKGIGYALKLATFVQKRKTSAYQAYIETWRENVHKSFNMEAIKAFIGEDTIGKVKETLHENNLAIIFCDNYSTLQSIFLPFLIRELLKDEENLVFLMDSITRLDRFPKFLNSIINRVEDESIKLASILPTYGFFSEAFNDIFAKLISDRTLYFDVNSKFLDIIFKDRPLSEAGLVMRLFRKVRKSIAKNQVAFVSYDAVSDTPWEFVKPTFTTRVVEGLRWGFRRFVRRFSRKKGEEQIEKQKEETISAEETTVENKKEETEKL
;
A
#
# COMPACT_ATOMS: atom_id res chain seq x y z
N MET A 1 26.13 6.28 2.27
CA MET A 1 25.53 5.02 2.78
C MET A 1 25.13 5.25 4.23
N SER A 2 23.84 5.23 4.57
CA SER A 2 23.41 5.26 5.96
C SER A 2 23.76 3.94 6.63
N ILE A 3 24.35 3.99 7.82
CA ILE A 3 24.67 2.81 8.62
C ILE A 3 23.35 2.33 9.22
N VAL A 4 22.76 1.32 8.58
CA VAL A 4 21.60 0.60 9.10
C VAL A 4 21.95 0.04 10.49
N SER A 5 21.15 0.37 11.51
CA SER A 5 21.21 -0.29 12.82
C SER A 5 21.14 -1.81 12.60
N THR A 6 22.25 -2.49 12.87
CA THR A 6 22.45 -3.87 12.42
C THR A 6 21.53 -4.85 13.17
N SER A 7 21.04 -4.50 14.36
CA SER A 7 20.06 -5.28 15.12
C SER A 7 18.65 -5.17 14.52
N ASP A 8 18.20 -3.96 14.22
CA ASP A 8 16.80 -3.70 13.88
C ASP A 8 16.46 -4.25 12.49
N TYR A 9 17.40 -4.09 11.55
CA TYR A 9 17.26 -4.70 10.24
C TYR A 9 17.32 -6.25 10.30
N GLN A 10 18.08 -6.83 11.23
CA GLN A 10 18.08 -8.28 11.41
C GLN A 10 16.72 -8.78 11.90
N MET A 11 16.08 -8.06 12.82
CA MET A 11 14.72 -8.40 13.28
C MET A 11 13.69 -8.28 12.14
N PHE A 12 13.77 -7.21 11.36
CA PHE A 12 12.95 -7.00 10.16
C PHE A 12 13.15 -8.16 9.15
N GLU A 13 14.40 -8.48 8.79
CA GLU A 13 14.71 -9.57 7.85
C GLU A 13 14.23 -10.94 8.37
N LYS A 14 14.36 -11.21 9.67
CA LYS A 14 13.87 -12.45 10.28
C LYS A 14 12.33 -12.54 10.24
N GLY A 15 11.63 -11.42 10.39
CA GLY A 15 10.18 -11.34 10.23
C GLY A 15 9.73 -11.72 8.82
N TYR A 16 10.31 -11.06 7.82
CA TYR A 16 10.10 -11.41 6.41
C TYR A 16 10.45 -12.87 6.11
N GLN A 17 11.57 -13.38 6.64
CA GLN A 17 11.94 -14.79 6.49
C GLN A 17 10.87 -15.73 7.05
N ALA A 18 10.30 -15.42 8.22
CA ALA A 18 9.26 -16.25 8.83
C ALA A 18 7.97 -16.26 7.99
N VAL A 19 7.56 -15.10 7.48
CA VAL A 19 6.39 -14.96 6.60
C VAL A 19 6.62 -15.67 5.26
N SER A 20 7.71 -15.37 4.57
CA SER A 20 8.05 -15.96 3.26
C SER A 20 8.16 -17.48 3.31
N THR A 21 8.72 -18.05 4.38
CA THR A 21 8.77 -19.50 4.59
C THR A 21 7.37 -20.09 4.74
N THR A 22 6.46 -19.36 5.40
CA THR A 22 5.06 -19.79 5.57
C THR A 22 4.30 -19.74 4.26
N ILE A 23 4.39 -18.62 3.53
CA ILE A 23 3.77 -18.45 2.21
C ILE A 23 4.27 -19.50 1.22
N ALA A 24 5.58 -19.80 1.20
CA ALA A 24 6.14 -20.85 0.34
C ALA A 24 5.60 -22.26 0.67
N SER A 25 5.18 -22.50 1.91
CA SER A 25 4.59 -23.77 2.33
C SER A 25 3.12 -23.92 1.92
N ILE A 26 2.42 -22.80 1.74
CA ILE A 26 0.98 -22.73 1.50
C ILE A 26 0.68 -22.58 0.00
N ILE A 27 1.43 -21.70 -0.68
CA ILE A 27 1.23 -21.37 -2.10
C ILE A 27 2.02 -22.33 -2.96
N LYS A 28 1.35 -23.42 -3.32
CA LYS A 28 1.84 -24.42 -4.29
C LYS A 28 1.29 -24.13 -5.68
N ASP A 29 -0.01 -23.88 -5.77
CA ASP A 29 -0.74 -23.66 -7.02
C ASP A 29 -1.42 -22.28 -7.03
N ILE A 30 -1.80 -21.82 -8.22
CA ILE A 30 -2.41 -20.51 -8.48
C ILE A 30 -3.76 -20.72 -9.18
N ASP A 31 -4.55 -21.58 -8.54
CA ASP A 31 -5.90 -22.00 -8.94
C ASP A 31 -6.99 -21.05 -8.47
N TRP A 32 -6.63 -20.00 -7.73
CA TRP A 32 -7.55 -19.01 -7.19
C TRP A 32 -7.68 -17.78 -8.09
N ARG A 33 -8.84 -17.14 -8.05
CA ARG A 33 -9.11 -15.82 -8.62
C ARG A 33 -8.86 -14.72 -7.58
N PHE A 34 -9.31 -14.95 -6.35
CA PHE A 34 -9.08 -14.07 -5.21
C PHE A 34 -8.16 -14.73 -4.18
N PHE A 35 -7.15 -13.99 -3.70
CA PHE A 35 -6.28 -14.40 -2.61
C PHE A 35 -6.19 -13.31 -1.54
N SER A 36 -6.86 -13.50 -0.41
CA SER A 36 -6.85 -12.51 0.65
C SER A 36 -6.07 -12.94 1.88
N ILE A 37 -5.39 -11.98 2.51
CA ILE A 37 -4.71 -12.17 3.78
C ILE A 37 -5.42 -11.29 4.80
N VAL A 38 -6.18 -11.92 5.68
CA VAL A 38 -7.00 -11.24 6.66
C VAL A 38 -6.22 -11.05 7.95
N LEU A 39 -6.07 -9.79 8.34
CA LEU A 39 -5.42 -9.35 9.55
C LEU A 39 -6.46 -8.75 10.51
N TYR A 40 -6.19 -8.78 11.81
CA TYR A 40 -6.98 -8.00 12.75
C TYR A 40 -6.77 -6.52 12.47
N GLU A 41 -5.54 -6.04 12.55
CA GLU A 41 -5.14 -4.66 12.26
C GLU A 41 -3.85 -4.63 11.44
N GLU A 42 -3.48 -3.46 10.95
CA GLU A 42 -2.30 -3.23 10.11
C GLU A 42 -1.04 -2.86 10.92
N SER A 43 -0.95 -3.33 12.17
CA SER A 43 0.16 -3.04 13.07
C SER A 43 1.28 -4.06 12.96
N THR A 44 2.46 -3.70 13.47
CA THR A 44 3.60 -4.63 13.54
C THR A 44 3.42 -5.63 14.67
N ILE A 45 3.82 -6.88 14.44
CA ILE A 45 3.87 -7.91 15.47
C ILE A 45 5.32 -8.06 15.92
N GLN A 46 5.59 -7.61 17.15
CA GLN A 46 6.92 -7.63 17.76
C GLN A 46 7.16 -8.97 18.47
N TRP A 47 8.21 -9.68 18.10
CA TRP A 47 8.78 -10.83 18.83
C TRP A 47 10.20 -10.51 19.28
N GLU A 48 10.74 -11.30 20.20
CA GLU A 48 12.08 -11.09 20.77
C GLU A 48 13.20 -10.96 19.72
N GLU A 49 13.11 -11.70 18.61
CA GLU A 49 14.14 -11.72 17.57
C GLU A 49 13.65 -11.29 16.19
N SER A 50 12.39 -10.90 16.04
CA SER A 50 11.83 -10.56 14.73
C SER A 50 10.65 -9.63 14.84
N VAL A 51 10.43 -8.84 13.78
CA VAL A 51 9.23 -8.02 13.65
C VAL A 51 8.52 -8.40 12.35
N ILE A 52 7.26 -8.78 12.45
CA ILE A 52 6.42 -9.03 11.27
C ILE A 52 5.62 -7.77 10.97
N ILE A 53 5.60 -7.40 9.69
CA ILE A 53 4.83 -6.26 9.20
C ILE A 53 3.84 -6.71 8.11
N PRO A 54 2.75 -5.97 7.86
CA PRO A 54 1.79 -6.31 6.81
C PRO A 54 2.43 -6.51 5.44
N GLU A 55 3.38 -5.65 5.06
CA GLU A 55 4.03 -5.68 3.75
C GLU A 55 4.75 -7.00 3.48
N ASP A 56 5.25 -7.68 4.53
CA ASP A 56 5.93 -8.98 4.42
C ASP A 56 5.08 -10.00 3.67
N PHE A 57 3.76 -9.97 3.87
CA PHE A 57 2.85 -10.96 3.30
C PHE A 57 2.75 -10.84 1.77
N LEU A 58 2.51 -9.64 1.25
CA LEU A 58 2.39 -9.41 -0.19
C LEU A 58 3.74 -9.42 -0.89
N ILE A 59 4.81 -8.91 -0.26
CA ILE A 59 6.17 -9.03 -0.81
C ILE A 59 6.55 -10.52 -0.94
N SER A 60 6.25 -11.33 0.08
CA SER A 60 6.52 -12.77 0.05
C SER A 60 5.72 -13.48 -1.05
N LEU A 61 4.45 -13.09 -1.25
CA LEU A 61 3.62 -13.64 -2.31
C LEU A 61 4.14 -13.24 -3.70
N ALA A 62 4.47 -11.97 -3.91
CA ALA A 62 5.07 -11.47 -5.15
C ALA A 62 6.40 -12.20 -5.47
N GLU A 63 7.25 -12.39 -4.47
CA GLU A 63 8.50 -13.14 -4.61
C GLU A 63 8.24 -14.58 -5.05
N ARG A 64 7.18 -15.21 -4.52
CA ARG A 64 6.78 -16.58 -4.88
C ARG A 64 6.21 -16.65 -6.30
N LEU A 65 5.34 -15.73 -6.68
CA LEU A 65 4.76 -15.64 -8.02
C LEU A 65 5.85 -15.45 -9.09
N LYS A 66 6.81 -14.55 -8.84
CA LYS A 66 7.97 -14.36 -9.72
C LYS A 66 8.75 -15.66 -9.93
N LYS A 67 9.03 -16.42 -8.87
CA LYS A 67 9.73 -17.73 -8.97
C LYS A 67 8.96 -18.74 -9.81
N ASN A 68 7.62 -18.68 -9.74
CA ASN A 68 6.72 -19.52 -10.51
C ASN A 68 6.46 -18.96 -11.93
N LYS A 69 7.20 -17.93 -12.36
CA LYS A 69 7.08 -17.27 -13.68
C LYS A 69 5.69 -16.68 -13.94
N MET A 70 5.04 -16.21 -12.89
CA MET A 70 3.74 -15.57 -13.00
C MET A 70 3.93 -14.07 -12.94
N ARG A 71 3.37 -13.37 -13.93
CA ARG A 71 3.40 -11.90 -13.98
C ARG A 71 2.61 -11.35 -12.80
N ALA A 72 3.23 -10.42 -12.09
CA ALA A 72 2.67 -9.81 -10.91
C ALA A 72 2.97 -8.31 -10.85
N VAL A 73 1.98 -7.49 -10.56
CA VAL A 73 2.18 -6.08 -10.19
C VAL A 73 1.79 -5.91 -8.74
N LEU A 74 2.70 -5.38 -7.93
CA LEU A 74 2.50 -5.15 -6.50
C LEU A 74 2.48 -3.66 -6.20
N LEU A 75 1.37 -3.16 -5.66
CA LEU A 75 1.27 -1.83 -5.08
C LEU A 75 1.37 -1.92 -3.56
N ILE A 76 2.36 -1.24 -2.98
CA ILE A 76 2.60 -1.18 -1.53
C ILE A 76 2.26 0.22 -1.04
N ASP A 77 1.55 0.30 0.09
CA ASP A 77 1.31 1.56 0.78
C ASP A 77 2.57 1.99 1.53
N ALA A 78 3.31 2.95 0.97
CA ALA A 78 4.53 3.44 1.57
C ALA A 78 4.29 4.24 2.87
N THR A 79 3.04 4.68 3.09
CA THR A 79 2.65 5.62 4.16
C THR A 79 2.00 4.94 5.36
N ARG A 80 2.12 3.62 5.50
CA ARG A 80 1.62 2.89 6.67
C ARG A 80 2.12 3.54 7.96
N GLU A 81 1.24 3.62 8.96
CA GLU A 81 1.45 4.40 10.19
C GLU A 81 2.54 3.81 11.11
N HIS A 82 2.97 2.57 10.89
CA HIS A 82 3.99 1.95 11.74
C HIS A 82 5.42 2.41 11.47
N GLU A 83 6.28 2.27 12.48
CA GLU A 83 7.67 2.75 12.45
C GLU A 83 8.54 2.09 11.37
N LEU A 84 8.16 0.91 10.89
CA LEU A 84 8.89 0.14 9.88
C LEU A 84 8.30 0.26 8.46
N SER A 85 7.44 1.25 8.20
CA SER A 85 6.86 1.45 6.86
C SER A 85 7.93 1.91 5.86
N VAL A 86 7.63 1.80 4.57
CA VAL A 86 8.58 2.15 3.49
C VAL A 86 9.06 3.58 3.63
N LEU A 87 8.18 4.54 3.93
CA LEU A 87 8.54 5.94 4.08
C LEU A 87 9.46 6.18 5.30
N ASN A 88 9.23 5.44 6.40
CA ASN A 88 9.96 5.61 7.66
C ASN A 88 11.32 4.90 7.68
N LYS A 89 11.42 3.72 7.04
CA LYS A 89 12.63 2.86 7.00
C LYS A 89 12.95 2.35 5.58
N PRO A 90 13.10 3.24 4.59
CA PRO A 90 13.32 2.81 3.20
C PRO A 90 14.60 1.99 3.01
N GLU A 91 15.61 2.22 3.83
CA GLU A 91 16.85 1.44 3.84
C GLU A 91 16.63 -0.04 4.16
N PHE A 92 15.61 -0.39 4.94
CA PHE A 92 15.28 -1.78 5.25
C PHE A 92 14.70 -2.48 4.02
N TYR A 93 13.78 -1.83 3.30
CA TYR A 93 13.20 -2.39 2.07
C TYR A 93 14.24 -2.51 0.97
N LYS A 94 15.09 -1.50 0.77
CA LYS A 94 16.20 -1.58 -0.19
C LYS A 94 17.13 -2.76 0.12
N ALA A 95 17.53 -2.91 1.38
CA ALA A 95 18.39 -4.02 1.80
C ALA A 95 17.70 -5.38 1.63
N LEU A 96 16.42 -5.48 1.96
CA LEU A 96 15.62 -6.68 1.79
C LEU A 96 15.50 -7.06 0.31
N PHE A 97 15.09 -6.12 -0.55
CA PHE A 97 14.91 -6.34 -1.99
C PHE A 97 16.21 -6.71 -2.68
N LYS A 98 17.33 -6.10 -2.29
CA LYS A 98 18.66 -6.55 -2.72
C LYS A 98 18.97 -7.98 -2.27
N THR A 99 18.58 -8.35 -1.05
CA THR A 99 18.82 -9.69 -0.48
C THR A 99 18.01 -10.78 -1.19
N ILE A 100 16.78 -10.46 -1.59
CA ILE A 100 15.90 -11.43 -2.27
C ILE A 100 16.00 -11.39 -3.79
N GLY A 101 16.69 -10.38 -4.36
CA GLY A 101 17.03 -10.26 -5.78
C GLY A 101 15.93 -9.61 -6.63
N ILE A 102 15.30 -8.56 -6.10
CA ILE A 102 14.23 -7.80 -6.77
C ILE A 102 14.39 -6.28 -6.67
N SER A 103 15.57 -5.77 -6.29
CA SER A 103 15.82 -4.34 -6.11
C SER A 103 15.52 -3.51 -7.36
N ASP A 104 15.78 -4.08 -8.54
CA ASP A 104 15.74 -3.36 -9.82
C ASP A 104 14.32 -3.38 -10.43
N LEU A 105 13.34 -3.89 -9.67
CA LEU A 105 11.93 -4.03 -10.10
C LEU A 105 11.01 -3.02 -9.40
N VAL A 106 11.60 -2.02 -8.74
CA VAL A 106 10.92 -1.16 -7.77
C VAL A 106 10.81 0.25 -8.34
N PHE A 107 9.59 0.78 -8.27
CA PHE A 107 9.23 2.12 -8.72
C PHE A 107 8.55 2.90 -7.58
N THR A 108 8.44 4.21 -7.74
CA THR A 108 7.70 5.08 -6.82
C THR A 108 6.57 5.80 -7.55
N PHE A 109 5.45 6.00 -6.87
CA PHE A 109 4.32 6.78 -7.37
C PHE A 109 3.78 7.67 -6.25
N GLY A 110 3.62 8.97 -6.52
CA GLY A 110 3.07 9.91 -5.56
C GLY A 110 3.82 11.22 -5.44
N GLY A 111 3.19 12.18 -4.76
CA GLY A 111 3.66 13.56 -4.66
C GLY A 111 4.37 13.92 -3.35
N SER A 112 4.33 13.04 -2.36
CA SER A 112 4.89 13.20 -1.01
C SER A 112 6.10 12.30 -0.73
N LEU A 113 6.54 11.49 -1.70
CA LEU A 113 7.73 10.63 -1.62
C LEU A 113 9.06 11.38 -1.87
N THR A 114 9.11 12.72 -1.77
CA THR A 114 10.30 13.51 -2.12
C THR A 114 11.56 13.03 -1.40
N ASP A 115 11.48 12.82 -0.08
CA ASP A 115 12.61 12.31 0.71
C ASP A 115 13.08 10.91 0.26
N LEU A 116 12.14 10.05 -0.15
CA LEU A 116 12.45 8.71 -0.66
C LEU A 116 13.14 8.82 -2.03
N LYS A 117 12.60 9.67 -2.91
CA LYS A 117 13.10 9.93 -4.26
C LYS A 117 14.52 10.52 -4.22
N GLU A 118 14.77 11.47 -3.33
CA GLU A 118 16.10 12.08 -3.16
C GLU A 118 17.13 11.11 -2.58
N LYS A 119 16.74 10.30 -1.58
CA LYS A 119 17.66 9.36 -0.93
C LYS A 119 17.93 8.10 -1.76
N TYR A 120 16.99 7.72 -2.61
CA TYR A 120 17.04 6.50 -3.43
C TYR A 120 16.66 6.79 -4.89
N PRO A 121 17.48 7.58 -5.60
CA PRO A 121 17.22 7.97 -6.98
C PRO A 121 17.19 6.77 -7.94
N GLU A 122 17.68 5.62 -7.52
CA GLU A 122 17.59 4.37 -8.28
C GLU A 122 16.17 3.81 -8.40
N PHE A 123 15.21 4.26 -7.59
CA PHE A 123 13.80 3.86 -7.72
C PHE A 123 13.09 4.82 -8.69
N PRO A 124 12.84 4.41 -9.95
CA PRO A 124 12.32 5.33 -10.95
C PRO A 124 10.90 5.78 -10.61
N GLU A 125 10.55 6.99 -11.00
CA GLU A 125 9.22 7.55 -10.79
C GLU A 125 8.24 7.08 -11.87
N VAL A 126 7.06 6.65 -11.42
CA VAL A 126 5.91 6.41 -12.27
C VAL A 126 5.12 7.71 -12.39
N LYS A 127 4.90 8.14 -13.63
CA LYS A 127 4.03 9.26 -13.98
C LYS A 127 2.95 8.78 -14.92
N ILE A 128 1.72 9.23 -14.67
CA ILE A 128 0.60 9.01 -15.57
C ILE A 128 0.60 10.12 -16.61
N GLY A 129 0.50 9.75 -17.89
CA GLY A 129 0.24 10.67 -18.99
C GLY A 129 -0.94 11.58 -18.70
N PHE A 130 -0.80 12.89 -18.91
CA PHE A 130 -1.88 13.86 -18.66
C PHE A 130 -3.15 13.51 -19.45
N GLU A 131 -3.01 13.08 -20.69
CA GLU A 131 -4.11 12.64 -21.55
C GLU A 131 -4.91 11.47 -20.97
N LYS A 132 -4.28 10.63 -20.13
CA LYS A 132 -4.94 9.46 -19.54
C LYS A 132 -5.88 9.83 -18.40
N ILE A 133 -5.69 11.00 -17.77
CA ILE A 133 -6.58 11.46 -16.70
C ILE A 133 -7.76 12.29 -17.22
N LEU A 134 -7.83 12.59 -18.52
CA LEU A 134 -8.92 13.36 -19.14
C LEU A 134 -10.20 12.55 -19.42
N ASP A 135 -10.30 11.33 -18.88
CA ASP A 135 -11.52 10.53 -18.92
C ASP A 135 -12.56 11.10 -17.95
N TYR A 136 -13.51 11.89 -18.47
CA TYR A 136 -14.54 12.54 -17.65
C TYR A 136 -15.34 11.54 -16.82
N ASP A 137 -15.72 10.39 -17.37
CA ASP A 137 -16.62 9.46 -16.68
C ASP A 137 -15.94 8.88 -15.44
N LEU A 138 -14.67 8.46 -15.59
CA LEU A 138 -13.89 8.00 -14.45
C LEU A 138 -13.55 9.17 -13.50
N PHE A 139 -13.07 10.30 -14.02
CA PHE A 139 -12.63 11.42 -13.18
C PHE A 139 -13.78 11.98 -12.34
N SER A 140 -14.95 12.16 -12.95
CA SER A 140 -16.14 12.67 -12.27
C SER A 140 -16.59 11.74 -11.14
N GLU A 141 -16.62 10.43 -11.37
CA GLU A 141 -16.93 9.45 -10.33
C GLU A 141 -15.97 9.56 -9.14
N LEU A 142 -14.67 9.56 -9.40
CA LEU A 142 -13.65 9.58 -8.35
C LEU A 142 -13.70 10.88 -7.55
N LEU A 143 -13.89 12.01 -8.23
CA LEU A 143 -13.92 13.31 -7.59
C LEU A 143 -15.21 13.54 -6.78
N SER A 144 -16.37 13.09 -7.29
CA SER A 144 -17.64 13.13 -6.55
C SER A 144 -17.58 12.34 -5.25
N ASN A 145 -16.92 11.17 -5.25
CA ASN A 145 -16.73 10.34 -4.06
C ASN A 145 -15.58 10.80 -3.14
N SER A 146 -14.83 11.83 -3.54
CA SER A 146 -13.74 12.43 -2.74
C SER A 146 -14.19 13.67 -1.98
N ARG A 147 -15.50 13.82 -1.76
CA ARG A 147 -16.09 14.89 -0.96
C ARG A 147 -16.94 14.28 0.16
N PRO A 148 -17.00 14.93 1.33
CA PRO A 148 -17.94 14.52 2.38
C PRO A 148 -19.39 14.59 1.93
N ILE A 149 -19.69 15.55 1.04
CA ILE A 149 -20.97 15.70 0.35
C ILE A 149 -20.68 15.54 -1.15
N PRO A 150 -21.17 14.45 -1.77
CA PRO A 150 -21.02 14.25 -3.20
C PRO A 150 -21.67 15.39 -3.99
N LYS A 151 -20.90 16.01 -4.88
CA LYS A 151 -21.39 16.97 -5.87
C LYS A 151 -21.14 16.36 -7.26
N PRO A 152 -21.99 16.56 -8.26
CA PRO A 152 -21.63 16.23 -9.64
C PRO A 152 -20.50 17.15 -10.12
N VAL A 153 -19.62 16.60 -10.97
CA VAL A 153 -18.63 17.37 -11.70
C VAL A 153 -19.27 17.98 -12.94
N ASP A 154 -19.15 19.30 -13.11
CA ASP A 154 -19.64 19.98 -14.30
C ASP A 154 -18.79 19.59 -15.53
N LYS A 155 -19.47 19.20 -16.62
CA LYS A 155 -18.82 18.75 -17.85
C LYS A 155 -18.11 19.89 -18.56
N ASP A 156 -18.70 21.07 -18.55
CA ASP A 156 -18.17 22.23 -19.25
C ASP A 156 -16.95 22.77 -18.49
N GLU A 157 -17.00 22.83 -17.14
CA GLU A 157 -15.83 23.19 -16.32
C GLU A 157 -14.68 22.18 -16.49
N PHE A 158 -14.98 20.88 -16.60
CA PHE A 158 -13.94 19.86 -16.82
C PHE A 158 -13.35 19.92 -18.24
N ALA A 159 -14.14 20.31 -19.24
CA ALA A 159 -13.67 20.45 -20.62
C ALA A 159 -12.62 21.56 -20.79
N GLU A 160 -12.55 22.52 -19.85
CA GLU A 160 -11.52 23.56 -19.79
C GLU A 160 -10.18 23.04 -19.22
N VAL A 161 -10.10 21.79 -18.75
CA VAL A 161 -8.86 21.19 -18.24
C VAL A 161 -8.03 20.62 -19.39
N ASP A 162 -7.04 21.38 -19.82
CA ASP A 162 -6.16 21.09 -20.95
C ASP A 162 -4.67 20.92 -20.58
N ASP A 163 -4.28 21.32 -19.37
CA ASP A 163 -2.92 21.19 -18.85
C ASP A 163 -2.88 21.03 -17.32
N ILE A 164 -1.68 20.93 -16.76
CA ILE A 164 -1.48 20.73 -15.32
C ILE A 164 -1.91 21.96 -14.50
N GLU A 165 -1.79 23.16 -15.07
CA GLU A 165 -2.19 24.41 -14.39
C GLU A 165 -3.72 24.47 -14.27
N SER A 166 -4.44 24.27 -15.36
CA SER A 166 -5.91 24.20 -15.37
C SER A 166 -6.43 23.07 -14.49
N LEU A 167 -5.79 21.89 -14.50
CA LEU A 167 -6.13 20.79 -13.58
C LEU A 167 -5.93 21.16 -12.10
N SER A 168 -4.81 21.79 -11.76
CA SER A 168 -4.51 22.27 -10.40
C SER A 168 -5.60 23.24 -9.92
N LEU A 169 -5.92 24.25 -10.75
CA LEU A 169 -6.94 25.24 -10.43
C LEU A 169 -8.34 24.60 -10.29
N PHE A 170 -8.68 23.69 -11.19
CA PHE A 170 -9.94 22.94 -11.16
C PHE A 170 -10.08 22.13 -9.86
N LEU A 171 -9.09 21.30 -9.52
CA LEU A 171 -9.11 20.46 -8.32
C LEU A 171 -9.18 21.28 -7.03
N ILE A 172 -8.37 22.35 -6.93
CA ILE A 172 -8.38 23.26 -5.78
C ILE A 172 -9.73 23.95 -5.65
N SER A 173 -10.36 24.33 -6.77
CA SER A 173 -11.67 24.97 -6.76
C SER A 173 -12.78 23.99 -6.39
N TYR A 174 -12.76 22.79 -6.95
CA TYR A 174 -13.80 21.80 -6.76
C TYR A 174 -13.84 21.24 -5.33
N LEU A 175 -12.66 20.96 -4.76
CA LEU A 175 -12.48 20.37 -3.42
C LEU A 175 -12.43 21.43 -2.30
N LYS A 176 -12.91 22.66 -2.57
CA LYS A 176 -13.10 23.68 -1.54
C LYS A 176 -13.95 23.12 -0.37
N PRO A 177 -13.72 23.62 0.87
CA PRO A 177 -14.53 23.25 2.02
C PRO A 177 -16.03 23.41 1.70
N PRO A 178 -16.90 22.48 2.15
CA PRO A 178 -18.33 22.58 1.87
C PRO A 178 -18.89 23.89 2.43
N THR A 179 -19.69 24.59 1.61
CA THR A 179 -20.41 25.78 2.05
C THR A 179 -21.61 25.36 2.90
N LEU A 180 -21.82 26.11 3.99
CA LEU A 180 -22.90 25.94 4.94
C LEU A 180 -24.27 26.23 4.30
N THR A 181 -24.79 25.27 3.54
CA THR A 181 -26.12 25.38 2.95
C THR A 181 -26.95 24.16 3.31
N GLU A 182 -28.26 24.31 3.15
CA GLU A 182 -29.32 23.36 3.50
C GLU A 182 -29.07 21.93 2.99
N GLU A 183 -28.19 21.73 2.01
CA GLU A 183 -27.72 20.44 1.50
C GLU A 183 -27.08 19.57 2.59
N LEU A 184 -26.15 20.08 3.40
CA LEU A 184 -25.56 19.33 4.51
C LEU A 184 -26.66 18.89 5.51
N MET A 185 -27.65 19.75 5.77
CA MET A 185 -28.75 19.48 6.71
C MET A 185 -29.78 18.50 6.15
N LYS A 186 -30.04 18.51 4.83
CA LYS A 186 -30.92 17.55 4.15
C LYS A 186 -30.30 16.15 4.11
N GLU A 187 -29.01 16.05 3.84
CA GLU A 187 -28.31 14.76 3.78
C GLU A 187 -28.18 14.13 5.18
N LEU A 188 -27.95 14.95 6.21
CA LEU A 188 -28.02 14.54 7.62
C LEU A 188 -29.39 14.00 8.06
N GLN A 189 -30.48 14.50 7.46
CA GLN A 189 -31.84 14.02 7.74
C GLN A 189 -32.17 12.71 7.02
N ALA A 190 -31.46 12.40 5.93
CA ALA A 190 -31.60 11.17 5.17
C ALA A 190 -30.80 10.00 5.75
N THR A 191 -29.71 10.25 6.47
CA THR A 191 -28.91 9.23 7.17
C THR A 191 -29.60 8.76 8.45
N SER A 192 -29.70 7.44 8.66
CA SER A 192 -30.55 6.87 9.71
C SER A 192 -29.95 7.05 11.12
N LYS A 193 -30.80 7.33 12.13
CA LYS A 193 -30.38 7.48 13.54
C LYS A 193 -29.79 6.21 14.18
N TYR A 194 -29.96 5.03 13.55
CA TYR A 194 -29.47 3.75 14.08
C TYR A 194 -28.00 3.47 13.76
N GLU A 195 -27.41 4.10 12.73
CA GLU A 195 -25.96 4.08 12.47
C GLU A 195 -25.16 4.88 13.52
N ILE A 196 -25.85 5.77 14.25
CA ILE A 196 -25.25 6.79 15.13
C ILE A 196 -24.77 6.20 16.48
N ALA A 197 -25.33 5.06 16.94
CA ALA A 197 -25.12 4.58 18.29
C ALA A 197 -23.88 3.67 18.49
N GLY A 198 -23.30 3.11 17.41
CA GLY A 198 -22.18 2.17 17.51
C GLY A 198 -20.79 2.74 17.18
N GLN A 199 -20.70 3.96 16.66
CA GLN A 199 -19.54 4.43 15.88
C GLN A 199 -18.66 5.53 16.54
N ALA A 200 -18.78 5.76 17.84
CA ALA A 200 -18.27 6.98 18.46
C ALA A 200 -17.45 6.80 19.75
N LEU A 201 -16.48 5.89 19.82
CA LEU A 201 -15.49 5.89 20.91
C LEU A 201 -14.13 5.32 20.45
N SER A 202 -13.19 6.16 19.98
CA SER A 202 -11.75 5.91 20.21
C SER A 202 -10.73 6.95 19.72
N SER A 203 -11.05 8.03 19.00
CA SER A 203 -10.03 9.08 18.77
C SER A 203 -10.59 10.46 18.42
N LEU A 204 -10.43 11.41 19.35
CA LEU A 204 -10.71 12.84 19.13
C LEU A 204 -9.74 13.49 18.12
N SER A 205 -8.55 12.92 17.93
CA SER A 205 -7.51 13.45 17.03
C SER A 205 -7.85 13.29 15.54
N VAL A 206 -8.57 12.24 15.15
CA VAL A 206 -8.98 12.00 13.75
C VAL A 206 -10.17 12.88 13.34
N ILE A 207 -10.88 13.45 14.31
CA ILE A 207 -12.06 14.31 14.10
C ILE A 207 -11.69 15.69 13.52
N LEU A 208 -10.43 16.11 13.68
CA LEU A 208 -9.96 17.43 13.26
C LEU A 208 -9.18 17.43 11.93
N ASN A 209 -9.04 16.29 11.25
CA ASN A 209 -8.28 16.20 10.00
C ASN A 209 -9.21 16.16 8.76
N PRO A 210 -9.31 17.26 7.99
CA PRO A 210 -9.98 17.34 6.68
C PRO A 210 -9.70 16.15 5.75
N THR A 211 -8.45 15.70 5.68
CA THR A 211 -8.03 14.62 4.80
C THR A 211 -8.64 13.29 5.23
N ALA A 212 -8.80 13.05 6.54
CA ALA A 212 -9.48 11.86 7.05
C ALA A 212 -10.97 11.86 6.70
N ALA A 213 -11.63 13.02 6.70
CA ALA A 213 -13.04 13.13 6.32
C ALA A 213 -13.25 12.88 4.82
N ILE A 214 -12.35 13.39 3.96
CA ILE A 214 -12.38 13.14 2.52
C ILE A 214 -12.05 11.69 2.19
N THR A 215 -11.05 11.11 2.87
CA THR A 215 -10.58 9.76 2.57
C THR A 215 -11.47 8.65 3.15
N LYS A 216 -12.24 8.91 4.22
CA LYS A 216 -13.08 7.90 4.90
C LYS A 216 -14.60 8.03 4.66
N GLY A 217 -15.07 9.00 3.89
CA GLY A 217 -16.47 9.08 3.41
C GLY A 217 -17.55 9.52 4.43
N ILE A 218 -18.82 9.19 4.11
CA ILE A 218 -20.07 9.74 4.70
C ILE A 218 -20.17 9.60 6.23
N GLY A 219 -19.64 8.52 6.83
CA GLY A 219 -19.64 8.34 8.29
C GLY A 219 -18.88 9.45 9.04
N TYR A 220 -17.91 10.10 8.38
CA TYR A 220 -17.22 11.29 8.90
C TYR A 220 -17.98 12.60 8.63
N ALA A 221 -18.84 12.66 7.63
CA ALA A 221 -19.68 13.83 7.32
C ALA A 221 -20.67 14.14 8.47
N LEU A 222 -21.14 13.13 9.20
CA LEU A 222 -21.96 13.31 10.41
C LEU A 222 -21.19 14.00 11.55
N LYS A 223 -19.90 13.70 11.72
CA LYS A 223 -19.04 14.35 12.73
C LYS A 223 -18.69 15.78 12.29
N LEU A 224 -18.46 16.00 10.99
CA LEU A 224 -18.33 17.34 10.38
C LEU A 224 -19.56 18.21 10.72
N ALA A 225 -20.76 17.65 10.62
CA ALA A 225 -22.00 18.34 10.97
C ALA A 225 -22.06 18.85 12.42
N THR A 226 -21.56 18.07 13.39
CA THR A 226 -21.52 18.50 14.80
C THR A 226 -20.61 19.71 15.04
N PHE A 227 -19.54 19.81 14.25
CA PHE A 227 -18.60 20.94 14.28
C PHE A 227 -19.20 22.15 13.57
N VAL A 228 -19.81 21.90 12.42
CA VAL A 228 -20.49 22.89 11.58
C VAL A 228 -21.72 23.49 12.27
N GLN A 229 -22.41 22.77 13.15
CA GLN A 229 -23.49 23.34 13.98
C GLN A 229 -22.96 24.39 14.99
N LYS A 230 -21.68 24.30 15.37
CA LYS A 230 -21.01 25.23 16.30
C LYS A 230 -20.25 26.33 15.55
N ARG A 231 -20.90 26.93 14.54
CA ARG A 231 -20.42 27.92 13.53
C ARG A 231 -19.56 29.09 14.03
N LYS A 232 -19.53 29.34 15.34
CA LYS A 232 -18.84 30.48 15.98
C LYS A 232 -17.59 30.10 16.76
N THR A 233 -17.12 28.87 16.65
CA THR A 233 -15.93 28.42 17.38
C THR A 233 -14.66 28.70 16.57
N SER A 234 -13.61 29.17 17.25
CA SER A 234 -12.26 29.28 16.69
C SER A 234 -11.78 27.97 16.05
N ALA A 235 -12.20 26.85 16.63
CA ALA A 235 -11.92 25.52 16.13
C ALA A 235 -12.48 25.27 14.72
N TYR A 236 -13.70 25.74 14.41
CA TYR A 236 -14.29 25.58 13.06
C TYR A 236 -13.51 26.38 12.01
N GLN A 237 -13.08 27.60 12.33
CA GLN A 237 -12.25 28.40 11.43
C GLN A 237 -10.89 27.75 11.18
N ALA A 238 -10.25 27.24 12.25
CA ALA A 238 -9.00 26.48 12.13
C ALA A 238 -9.16 25.24 11.24
N TYR A 239 -10.31 24.54 11.36
CA TYR A 239 -10.63 23.37 10.53
C TYR A 239 -10.75 23.74 9.05
N ILE A 240 -11.48 24.81 8.71
CA ILE A 240 -11.65 25.29 7.33
C ILE A 240 -10.30 25.73 6.74
N GLU A 241 -9.45 26.38 7.53
CA GLU A 241 -8.14 26.80 7.07
C GLU A 241 -7.24 25.59 6.79
N THR A 242 -7.18 24.63 7.72
CA THR A 242 -6.47 23.36 7.55
C THR A 242 -6.94 22.62 6.28
N TRP A 243 -8.24 22.66 5.98
CA TRP A 243 -8.79 22.05 4.78
C TRP A 243 -8.24 22.72 3.52
N ARG A 244 -8.29 24.04 3.44
CA ARG A 244 -7.78 24.80 2.29
C ARG A 244 -6.29 24.58 2.09
N GLU A 245 -5.51 24.63 3.17
CA GLU A 245 -4.08 24.35 3.14
C GLU A 245 -3.80 22.94 2.62
N ASN A 246 -4.52 21.93 3.12
CA ASN A 246 -4.33 20.54 2.67
C ASN A 246 -4.68 20.34 1.19
N VAL A 247 -5.78 20.94 0.72
CA VAL A 247 -6.19 20.89 -0.70
C VAL A 247 -5.14 21.58 -1.57
N HIS A 248 -4.74 22.80 -1.21
CA HIS A 248 -3.75 23.56 -1.97
C HIS A 248 -2.37 22.87 -1.97
N LYS A 249 -1.94 22.31 -0.83
CA LYS A 249 -0.70 21.54 -0.74
C LYS A 249 -0.74 20.27 -1.58
N SER A 250 -1.89 19.59 -1.64
CA SER A 250 -2.05 18.32 -2.36
C SER A 250 -2.19 18.50 -3.87
N PHE A 251 -2.73 19.63 -4.32
CA PHE A 251 -3.10 19.82 -5.74
C PHE A 251 -2.50 21.06 -6.38
N ASN A 252 -1.51 21.70 -5.77
CA ASN A 252 -0.70 22.68 -6.51
C ASN A 252 0.06 22.00 -7.66
N MET A 253 0.53 22.82 -8.60
CA MET A 253 1.21 22.33 -9.82
C MET A 253 2.41 21.45 -9.52
N GLU A 254 3.24 21.78 -8.53
CA GLU A 254 4.43 20.98 -8.20
C GLU A 254 4.04 19.59 -7.69
N ALA A 255 3.05 19.54 -6.81
CA ALA A 255 2.51 18.29 -6.28
C ALA A 255 1.92 17.41 -7.39
N ILE A 256 1.16 17.98 -8.34
CA ILE A 256 0.60 17.23 -9.47
C ILE A 256 1.70 16.77 -10.44
N LYS A 257 2.67 17.64 -10.78
CA LYS A 257 3.80 17.32 -11.69
C LYS A 257 4.68 16.18 -11.17
N ALA A 258 4.64 15.88 -9.88
CA ALA A 258 5.39 14.80 -9.26
C ALA A 258 4.92 13.40 -9.71
N PHE A 259 3.68 13.26 -10.19
CA PHE A 259 3.13 11.95 -10.62
C PHE A 259 2.20 12.03 -11.84
N ILE A 260 1.90 13.22 -12.36
CA ILE A 260 1.24 13.45 -13.65
C ILE A 260 2.21 14.20 -14.57
N GLY A 261 2.33 13.77 -15.83
CA GLY A 261 3.21 14.41 -16.80
C GLY A 261 3.55 13.50 -17.97
N GLU A 262 4.83 13.44 -18.35
CA GLU A 262 5.31 12.48 -19.36
C GLU A 262 5.09 11.05 -18.87
N ASP A 263 4.35 10.26 -19.64
CA ASP A 263 3.94 8.90 -19.26
C ASP A 263 5.15 7.97 -19.11
N THR A 264 5.35 7.41 -17.92
CA THR A 264 6.43 6.44 -17.66
C THR A 264 5.91 5.02 -17.36
N ILE A 265 4.59 4.80 -17.43
CA ILE A 265 3.96 3.49 -17.18
C ILE A 265 4.50 2.42 -18.14
N GLY A 266 4.88 2.78 -19.37
CA GLY A 266 5.51 1.87 -20.32
C GLY A 266 6.72 1.13 -19.75
N LYS A 267 7.60 1.82 -19.00
CA LYS A 267 8.78 1.21 -18.36
C LYS A 267 8.41 0.19 -17.28
N VAL A 268 7.31 0.45 -16.56
CA VAL A 268 6.78 -0.49 -15.56
C VAL A 268 6.30 -1.77 -16.25
N LYS A 269 5.58 -1.63 -17.37
CA LYS A 269 5.12 -2.78 -18.17
C LYS A 269 6.29 -3.56 -18.79
N GLU A 270 7.28 -2.88 -19.35
CA GLU A 270 8.50 -3.52 -19.86
C GLU A 270 9.17 -4.36 -18.77
N THR A 271 9.38 -3.77 -17.59
CA THR A 271 9.96 -4.47 -16.43
C THR A 271 9.11 -5.68 -16.01
N LEU A 272 7.78 -5.53 -15.99
CA LEU A 272 6.83 -6.60 -15.69
C LEU A 272 6.94 -7.75 -16.70
N HIS A 273 7.00 -7.48 -18.00
CA HIS A 273 7.08 -8.50 -19.05
C HIS A 273 8.44 -9.22 -19.06
N GLU A 274 9.53 -8.50 -18.79
CA GLU A 274 10.88 -9.10 -18.74
C GLU A 274 11.13 -9.90 -17.47
N ASN A 275 10.65 -9.42 -16.32
CA ASN A 275 11.02 -9.95 -15.00
C ASN A 275 9.89 -10.67 -14.27
N ASN A 276 8.68 -10.70 -14.84
CA ASN A 276 7.44 -11.20 -14.23
C ASN A 276 7.01 -10.47 -12.95
N LEU A 277 7.64 -9.34 -12.60
CA LEU A 277 7.31 -8.60 -11.40
C LEU A 277 7.64 -7.11 -11.57
N ALA A 278 6.70 -6.26 -11.20
CA ALA A 278 6.94 -4.84 -10.92
C ALA A 278 6.35 -4.48 -9.55
N ILE A 279 7.08 -3.69 -8.77
CA ILE A 279 6.69 -3.22 -7.44
C ILE A 279 6.60 -1.71 -7.48
N ILE A 280 5.52 -1.13 -6.96
CA ILE A 280 5.35 0.31 -6.90
C ILE A 280 5.04 0.69 -5.45
N PHE A 281 5.91 1.53 -4.88
CA PHE A 281 5.64 2.21 -3.62
C PHE A 281 4.74 3.41 -3.87
N CYS A 282 3.56 3.44 -3.25
CA CYS A 282 2.62 4.54 -3.39
C CYS A 282 2.42 5.28 -2.06
N ASP A 283 2.34 6.61 -2.08
CA ASP A 283 2.00 7.41 -0.90
C ASP A 283 0.57 7.92 -0.86
N ASN A 284 -0.18 7.71 -1.95
CA ASN A 284 -1.43 8.41 -2.14
C ASN A 284 -2.61 7.75 -1.40
N TYR A 285 -2.45 6.56 -0.79
CA TYR A 285 -3.54 5.77 -0.22
C TYR A 285 -4.39 6.52 0.81
N SER A 286 -3.72 7.33 1.65
CA SER A 286 -4.34 8.07 2.75
C SER A 286 -4.37 9.59 2.50
N THR A 287 -4.15 10.03 1.26
CA THR A 287 -4.11 11.45 0.88
C THR A 287 -5.23 11.82 -0.10
N LEU A 288 -5.40 13.12 -0.34
CA LEU A 288 -6.37 13.62 -1.33
C LEU A 288 -6.02 13.16 -2.75
N GLN A 289 -4.73 12.96 -3.02
CA GLN A 289 -4.22 12.51 -4.32
C GLN A 289 -4.54 11.03 -4.60
N SER A 290 -5.15 10.31 -3.65
CA SER A 290 -5.66 8.96 -3.87
C SER A 290 -6.62 8.83 -5.07
N ILE A 291 -7.25 9.93 -5.51
CA ILE A 291 -8.06 9.97 -6.74
C ILE A 291 -7.27 9.54 -7.98
N PHE A 292 -5.93 9.59 -7.93
CA PHE A 292 -5.06 9.19 -9.04
C PHE A 292 -4.66 7.71 -9.01
N LEU A 293 -4.88 7.00 -7.89
CA LEU A 293 -4.60 5.55 -7.82
C LEU A 293 -5.45 4.74 -8.81
N PRO A 294 -6.77 5.00 -8.97
CA PRO A 294 -7.57 4.33 -9.99
C PRO A 294 -7.04 4.50 -11.42
N PHE A 295 -6.53 5.69 -11.77
CA PHE A 295 -5.91 5.93 -13.07
C PHE A 295 -4.63 5.11 -13.24
N LEU A 296 -3.74 5.11 -12.24
CA LEU A 296 -2.55 4.26 -12.25
C LEU A 296 -2.91 2.79 -12.46
N ILE A 297 -3.86 2.27 -11.67
CA ILE A 297 -4.28 0.87 -11.72
C ILE A 297 -4.89 0.55 -13.09
N ARG A 298 -5.80 1.39 -13.60
CA ARG A 298 -6.41 1.20 -14.93
C ARG A 298 -5.33 1.05 -16.00
N GLU A 299 -4.35 1.95 -16.00
CA GLU A 299 -3.28 1.95 -17.01
C GLU A 299 -2.31 0.76 -16.87
N LEU A 300 -1.98 0.36 -15.64
CA LEU A 300 -1.17 -0.82 -15.37
C LEU A 300 -1.85 -2.10 -15.85
N LEU A 301 -3.16 -2.22 -15.64
CA LEU A 301 -3.92 -3.41 -15.99
C LEU A 301 -4.44 -3.40 -17.44
N LYS A 302 -4.41 -2.26 -18.13
CA LYS A 302 -4.87 -2.12 -19.51
C LYS A 302 -4.09 -3.07 -20.43
N ASP A 303 -4.80 -3.84 -21.25
CA ASP A 303 -4.26 -4.82 -22.20
C ASP A 303 -3.45 -5.97 -21.56
N GLU A 304 -3.49 -6.11 -20.23
CA GLU A 304 -2.85 -7.21 -19.50
C GLU A 304 -3.83 -8.36 -19.25
N GLU A 305 -3.42 -9.59 -19.56
CA GLU A 305 -4.16 -10.82 -19.28
C GLU A 305 -3.30 -11.78 -18.44
N ASN A 306 -3.95 -12.64 -17.65
CA ASN A 306 -3.29 -13.62 -16.77
C ASN A 306 -2.28 -12.97 -15.80
N LEU A 307 -2.58 -11.75 -15.38
CA LEU A 307 -1.76 -10.96 -14.45
C LEU A 307 -2.26 -11.18 -13.02
N VAL A 308 -1.36 -11.31 -12.05
CA VAL A 308 -1.71 -11.21 -10.63
C VAL A 308 -1.52 -9.76 -10.16
N PHE A 309 -2.62 -9.10 -9.80
CA PHE A 309 -2.59 -7.79 -9.18
C PHE A 309 -2.55 -7.93 -7.66
N LEU A 310 -1.48 -7.46 -7.02
CA LEU A 310 -1.31 -7.47 -5.57
C LEU A 310 -1.49 -6.06 -5.03
N MET A 311 -2.45 -5.91 -4.11
CA MET A 311 -2.82 -4.60 -3.58
C MET A 311 -2.84 -4.61 -2.04
N ASP A 312 -1.96 -3.80 -1.46
CA ASP A 312 -1.75 -3.72 -0.02
C ASP A 312 -2.94 -3.12 0.73
N SER A 313 -3.40 -1.95 0.31
CA SER A 313 -4.46 -1.19 0.99
C SER A 313 -5.75 -1.13 0.16
N ILE A 314 -6.25 -2.28 -0.33
CA ILE A 314 -7.47 -2.33 -1.17
C ILE A 314 -8.70 -1.72 -0.50
N THR A 315 -8.75 -1.80 0.84
CA THR A 315 -9.81 -1.22 1.66
C THR A 315 -9.94 0.30 1.50
N ARG A 316 -8.89 0.99 1.03
CA ARG A 316 -8.88 2.44 0.76
C ARG A 316 -9.60 2.82 -0.54
N LEU A 317 -9.88 1.85 -1.40
CA LEU A 317 -10.65 2.04 -2.63
C LEU A 317 -12.15 1.80 -2.46
N ASP A 318 -12.62 1.44 -1.27
CA ASP A 318 -14.04 1.16 -1.01
C ASP A 318 -14.95 2.38 -1.29
N ARG A 319 -14.40 3.59 -1.16
CA ARG A 319 -15.06 4.85 -1.57
C ARG A 319 -15.23 5.03 -3.09
N PHE A 320 -14.60 4.19 -3.92
CA PHE A 320 -14.72 4.22 -5.38
C PHE A 320 -15.42 2.94 -5.88
N PRO A 321 -16.71 2.74 -5.57
CA PRO A 321 -17.36 1.44 -5.72
C PRO A 321 -17.47 0.97 -7.17
N LYS A 322 -17.70 1.86 -8.17
CA LYS A 322 -17.79 1.38 -9.56
C LYS A 322 -16.42 1.03 -10.09
N PHE A 323 -15.39 1.84 -9.79
CA PHE A 323 -14.01 1.49 -10.11
C PHE A 323 -13.61 0.14 -9.49
N LEU A 324 -13.88 -0.07 -8.20
CA LEU A 324 -13.54 -1.33 -7.54
C LEU A 324 -14.31 -2.52 -8.13
N ASN A 325 -15.60 -2.34 -8.46
CA ASN A 325 -16.39 -3.33 -9.18
C ASN A 325 -15.81 -3.65 -10.56
N SER A 326 -15.23 -2.66 -11.26
CA SER A 326 -14.55 -2.92 -12.53
C SER A 326 -13.34 -3.85 -12.37
N ILE A 327 -12.58 -3.73 -11.27
CA ILE A 327 -11.49 -4.66 -10.94
C ILE A 327 -12.07 -6.04 -10.61
N ILE A 328 -13.12 -6.09 -9.77
CA ILE A 328 -13.77 -7.36 -9.38
C ILE A 328 -14.28 -8.11 -10.61
N ASN A 329 -14.95 -7.43 -11.54
CA ASN A 329 -15.45 -8.03 -12.78
C ASN A 329 -14.31 -8.67 -13.59
N ARG A 330 -13.16 -7.99 -13.66
CA ARG A 330 -11.95 -8.53 -14.31
C ARG A 330 -11.32 -9.72 -13.60
N VAL A 331 -11.61 -9.90 -12.31
CA VAL A 331 -11.18 -11.10 -11.58
C VAL A 331 -12.19 -12.23 -11.79
N GLU A 332 -13.48 -11.91 -11.89
CA GLU A 332 -14.56 -12.85 -12.15
C GLU A 332 -14.52 -13.43 -13.56
N ASP A 333 -14.16 -12.62 -14.57
CA ASP A 333 -13.94 -13.05 -15.95
C ASP A 333 -12.58 -13.75 -16.17
N GLU A 334 -11.80 -13.90 -15.10
CA GLU A 334 -10.48 -14.52 -15.06
C GLU A 334 -9.40 -13.82 -15.92
N SER A 335 -9.65 -12.58 -16.38
CA SER A 335 -8.64 -11.79 -17.09
C SER A 335 -7.45 -11.44 -16.20
N ILE A 336 -7.68 -11.23 -14.90
CA ILE A 336 -6.65 -11.06 -13.87
C ILE A 336 -6.96 -11.89 -12.63
N LYS A 337 -5.97 -12.04 -11.76
CA LYS A 337 -6.13 -12.54 -10.38
C LYS A 337 -5.84 -11.41 -9.41
N LEU A 338 -6.50 -11.39 -8.25
CA LEU A 338 -6.34 -10.34 -7.26
C LEU A 338 -5.88 -10.91 -5.92
N ALA A 339 -4.78 -10.37 -5.40
CA ALA A 339 -4.33 -10.64 -4.03
C ALA A 339 -4.34 -9.37 -3.19
N SER A 340 -4.79 -9.44 -1.94
CA SER A 340 -4.89 -8.26 -1.07
C SER A 340 -4.74 -8.54 0.42
N ILE A 341 -4.34 -7.50 1.18
CA ILE A 341 -4.41 -7.50 2.63
C ILE A 341 -5.73 -6.87 3.07
N LEU A 342 -6.42 -7.55 4.00
CA LEU A 342 -7.71 -7.14 4.53
C LEU A 342 -7.64 -6.98 6.05
N PRO A 343 -7.41 -5.76 6.57
CA PRO A 343 -7.62 -5.51 7.99
C PRO A 343 -9.10 -5.61 8.34
N THR A 344 -9.40 -6.06 9.56
CA THR A 344 -10.77 -6.23 10.08
C THR A 344 -11.06 -5.33 11.29
N TYR A 345 -10.06 -4.58 11.73
CA TYR A 345 -10.14 -3.53 12.73
C TYR A 345 -10.05 -2.16 12.06
N GLY A 346 -10.98 -1.28 12.41
CA GLY A 346 -11.12 0.02 11.76
C GLY A 346 -12.57 0.33 11.35
N PHE A 347 -12.71 1.47 10.69
CA PHE A 347 -13.96 1.95 10.10
C PHE A 347 -13.99 1.59 8.62
N PHE A 348 -15.05 0.88 8.21
CA PHE A 348 -15.27 0.45 6.83
C PHE A 348 -16.67 0.91 6.41
N SER A 349 -16.87 1.21 5.13
CA SER A 349 -18.21 1.48 4.59
C SER A 349 -19.10 0.24 4.62
N GLU A 350 -20.42 0.39 4.54
CA GLU A 350 -21.32 -0.77 4.40
C GLU A 350 -21.06 -1.55 3.10
N ALA A 351 -20.76 -0.82 2.02
CA ALA A 351 -20.35 -1.41 0.73
C ALA A 351 -19.11 -2.31 0.87
N PHE A 352 -18.22 -2.00 1.82
CA PHE A 352 -17.06 -2.83 2.09
C PHE A 352 -17.44 -4.24 2.56
N ASN A 353 -18.58 -4.47 3.20
CA ASN A 353 -18.97 -5.82 3.63
C ASN A 353 -19.20 -6.75 2.43
N ASP A 354 -19.83 -6.25 1.37
CA ASP A 354 -20.08 -7.02 0.14
C ASP A 354 -18.77 -7.28 -0.62
N ILE A 355 -17.92 -6.25 -0.70
CA ILE A 355 -16.56 -6.37 -1.26
C ILE A 355 -15.74 -7.38 -0.46
N PHE A 356 -15.76 -7.30 0.87
CA PHE A 356 -15.03 -8.19 1.76
C PHE A 356 -15.45 -9.65 1.50
N ALA A 357 -16.76 -9.92 1.47
CA ALA A 357 -17.30 -11.24 1.17
C ALA A 357 -16.80 -11.77 -0.18
N LYS A 358 -16.70 -10.91 -1.19
CA LYS A 358 -16.14 -11.27 -2.50
C LYS A 358 -14.65 -11.60 -2.42
N LEU A 359 -13.86 -10.78 -1.74
CA LEU A 359 -12.41 -10.95 -1.65
C LEU A 359 -12.01 -12.22 -0.90
N ILE A 360 -12.82 -12.66 0.08
CA ILE A 360 -12.58 -13.91 0.83
C ILE A 360 -13.24 -15.14 0.23
N SER A 361 -13.87 -15.03 -0.94
CA SER A 361 -14.75 -16.07 -1.50
C SER A 361 -14.01 -17.30 -2.06
N ASP A 362 -12.70 -17.19 -2.27
CA ASP A 362 -11.91 -18.19 -2.99
C ASP A 362 -10.81 -18.76 -2.10
N ARG A 363 -9.62 -18.14 -2.10
CA ARG A 363 -8.51 -18.53 -1.22
C ARG A 363 -8.22 -17.44 -0.21
N THR A 364 -8.11 -17.80 1.07
CA THR A 364 -7.89 -16.81 2.13
C THR A 364 -7.01 -17.33 3.25
N LEU A 365 -6.08 -16.51 3.71
CA LEU A 365 -5.29 -16.76 4.92
C LEU A 365 -5.71 -15.82 6.03
N TYR A 366 -6.31 -16.37 7.07
CA TYR A 366 -6.68 -15.62 8.26
C TYR A 366 -5.58 -15.73 9.30
N PHE A 367 -4.88 -14.62 9.52
CA PHE A 367 -3.95 -14.50 10.63
C PHE A 367 -4.71 -14.25 11.93
N ASP A 368 -5.64 -13.29 11.88
CA ASP A 368 -6.55 -12.93 12.96
C ASP A 368 -7.74 -12.14 12.39
N VAL A 369 -8.86 -12.09 13.10
CA VAL A 369 -10.12 -11.50 12.60
C VAL A 369 -10.90 -10.83 13.71
N ASN A 370 -11.44 -9.63 13.45
CA ASN A 370 -12.40 -9.01 14.36
C ASN A 370 -13.74 -9.76 14.36
N SER A 371 -14.35 -9.94 15.53
CA SER A 371 -15.59 -10.71 15.68
C SER A 371 -16.73 -10.24 14.79
N LYS A 372 -16.80 -8.94 14.44
CA LYS A 372 -17.84 -8.39 13.56
C LYS A 372 -17.83 -8.98 12.15
N PHE A 373 -16.67 -9.42 11.67
CA PHE A 373 -16.53 -10.02 10.33
C PHE A 373 -16.82 -11.52 10.34
N LEU A 374 -16.95 -12.16 11.51
CA LEU A 374 -17.30 -13.58 11.57
C LEU A 374 -18.70 -13.83 11.02
N ASP A 375 -19.64 -12.91 11.23
CA ASP A 375 -20.99 -13.01 10.69
C ASP A 375 -21.00 -12.98 9.15
N ILE A 376 -20.05 -12.27 8.54
CA ILE A 376 -19.88 -12.23 7.08
C ILE A 376 -19.20 -13.51 6.59
N ILE A 377 -18.13 -13.94 7.26
CA ILE A 377 -17.38 -15.17 6.91
C ILE A 377 -18.28 -16.41 6.98
N PHE A 378 -19.14 -16.49 7.99
CA PHE A 378 -20.04 -17.62 8.23
C PHE A 378 -21.47 -17.40 7.74
N LYS A 379 -21.71 -16.34 6.96
CA LYS A 379 -23.00 -16.13 6.32
C LYS A 379 -23.37 -17.35 5.49
N ASP A 380 -24.57 -17.87 5.71
CA ASP A 380 -25.10 -19.07 5.04
C ASP A 380 -24.28 -20.36 5.26
N ARG A 381 -23.45 -20.43 6.31
CA ARG A 381 -22.65 -21.62 6.67
C ARG A 381 -23.16 -22.28 7.96
N PRO A 382 -23.01 -23.61 8.12
CA PRO A 382 -23.41 -24.29 9.34
C PRO A 382 -22.63 -23.81 10.58
N LEU A 383 -23.31 -23.73 11.74
CA LEU A 383 -22.68 -23.35 13.01
C LEU A 383 -21.54 -24.31 13.42
N SER A 384 -21.61 -25.58 13.00
CA SER A 384 -20.54 -26.56 13.21
C SER A 384 -19.23 -26.16 12.53
N GLU A 385 -19.31 -25.52 11.35
CA GLU A 385 -18.16 -25.00 10.60
C GLU A 385 -17.53 -23.82 11.34
N ALA A 386 -18.36 -22.87 11.81
CA ALA A 386 -17.89 -21.79 12.68
C ALA A 386 -17.17 -22.33 13.93
N GLY A 387 -17.76 -23.34 14.59
CA GLY A 387 -17.15 -24.03 15.73
C GLY A 387 -15.80 -24.68 15.43
N LEU A 388 -15.64 -25.28 14.23
CA LEU A 388 -14.36 -25.82 13.76
C LEU A 388 -13.33 -24.71 13.58
N VAL A 389 -13.68 -23.63 12.86
CA VAL A 389 -12.77 -22.53 12.58
C VAL A 389 -12.31 -21.82 13.86
N MET A 390 -13.20 -21.65 14.84
CA MET A 390 -12.82 -21.14 16.16
C MET A 390 -11.76 -22.01 16.86
N ARG A 391 -11.79 -23.33 16.67
CA ARG A 391 -10.73 -24.24 17.17
C ARG A 391 -9.42 -24.05 16.39
N LEU A 392 -9.48 -23.75 15.09
CA LEU A 392 -8.29 -23.47 14.27
C LEU A 392 -7.64 -22.14 14.67
N PHE A 393 -8.42 -21.07 14.90
CA PHE A 393 -7.89 -19.80 15.44
C PHE A 393 -7.19 -19.98 16.79
N ARG A 394 -7.70 -20.85 17.67
CA ARG A 394 -6.99 -21.20 18.92
C ARG A 394 -5.63 -21.86 18.66
N LYS A 395 -5.49 -22.66 17.59
CA LYS A 395 -4.19 -23.22 17.19
C LYS A 395 -3.25 -22.12 16.67
N VAL A 396 -3.75 -21.18 15.87
CA VAL A 396 -3.00 -20.01 15.41
C VAL A 396 -2.46 -19.20 16.58
N ARG A 397 -3.31 -18.85 17.56
CA ARG A 397 -2.89 -18.15 18.78
C ARG A 397 -1.81 -18.90 19.56
N LYS A 398 -1.91 -20.23 19.68
CA LYS A 398 -0.87 -21.06 20.30
C LYS A 398 0.45 -21.06 19.53
N SER A 399 0.42 -20.91 18.21
CA SER A 399 1.61 -20.78 17.37
C SER A 399 2.24 -19.38 17.48
N ILE A 400 1.43 -18.32 17.46
CA ILE A 400 1.89 -16.95 17.66
C ILE A 400 2.57 -16.79 19.02
N ALA A 401 2.01 -17.38 20.09
CA ALA A 401 2.62 -17.39 21.42
C ALA A 401 3.97 -18.14 21.49
N LYS A 402 4.33 -18.87 20.44
CA LYS A 402 5.62 -19.56 20.28
C LYS A 402 6.51 -18.88 19.24
N ASN A 403 6.22 -17.62 18.87
CA ASN A 403 6.91 -16.87 17.82
C ASN A 403 6.92 -17.63 16.47
N GLN A 404 5.76 -18.20 16.09
CA GLN A 404 5.59 -18.91 14.82
C GLN A 404 4.42 -18.33 14.03
N VAL A 405 4.69 -18.02 12.76
CA VAL A 405 3.66 -17.62 11.80
C VAL A 405 2.81 -18.84 11.48
N ALA A 406 1.49 -18.67 11.61
CA ALA A 406 0.50 -19.67 11.27
C ALA A 406 -0.80 -18.96 10.87
N PHE A 407 -1.63 -19.65 10.11
CA PHE A 407 -2.93 -19.13 9.66
C PHE A 407 -4.01 -20.18 9.80
N VAL A 408 -5.25 -19.70 9.80
CA VAL A 408 -6.36 -20.50 9.29
C VAL A 408 -6.40 -20.26 7.78
N SER A 409 -6.27 -21.32 6.99
CA SER A 409 -6.45 -21.27 5.54
C SER A 409 -7.88 -21.62 5.19
N TYR A 410 -8.46 -20.85 4.28
CA TYR A 410 -9.68 -21.18 3.56
C TYR A 410 -9.33 -21.41 2.09
N ASP A 411 -9.89 -22.48 1.53
CA ASP A 411 -9.75 -22.84 0.12
C ASP A 411 -11.10 -23.36 -0.40
N ALA A 412 -11.76 -22.58 -1.25
CA ALA A 412 -13.10 -22.88 -1.74
C ALA A 412 -13.18 -24.12 -2.63
N VAL A 413 -12.07 -24.55 -3.24
CA VAL A 413 -12.03 -25.72 -4.14
C VAL A 413 -11.57 -27.00 -3.43
N SER A 414 -11.17 -26.92 -2.16
CA SER A 414 -10.72 -28.06 -1.37
C SER A 414 -11.89 -28.83 -0.73
N ASP A 415 -11.78 -30.16 -0.68
CA ASP A 415 -12.70 -31.04 0.07
C ASP A 415 -12.72 -30.71 1.57
N THR A 416 -11.59 -30.24 2.11
CA THR A 416 -11.44 -29.72 3.47
C THR A 416 -11.11 -28.24 3.40
N PRO A 417 -12.12 -27.36 3.24
CA PRO A 417 -11.87 -25.96 2.92
C PRO A 417 -11.15 -25.22 4.03
N TRP A 418 -11.29 -25.65 5.28
CA TRP A 418 -10.67 -24.99 6.44
C TRP A 418 -9.53 -25.79 7.03
N GLU A 419 -8.33 -25.20 7.04
CA GLU A 419 -7.14 -25.86 7.55
C GLU A 419 -6.32 -24.95 8.46
N PHE A 420 -5.61 -25.57 9.42
CA PHE A 420 -4.57 -24.86 10.16
C PHE A 420 -3.24 -25.05 9.43
N VAL A 421 -2.65 -23.95 8.97
CA VAL A 421 -1.41 -23.97 8.18
C VAL A 421 -0.27 -23.28 8.92
N LYS A 422 0.92 -23.88 8.83
CA LYS A 422 2.19 -23.35 9.32
C LYS A 422 3.31 -23.89 8.43
N PRO A 423 4.52 -23.33 8.46
CA PRO A 423 5.63 -23.87 7.65
C PRO A 423 5.90 -25.34 7.97
N THR A 424 5.93 -26.18 6.92
CA THR A 424 6.38 -27.57 7.05
C THR A 424 7.86 -27.64 7.40
N PHE A 425 8.30 -28.76 7.98
CA PHE A 425 9.71 -28.97 8.31
C PHE A 425 10.61 -28.89 7.06
N THR A 426 10.18 -29.51 5.96
CA THR A 426 10.91 -29.48 4.69
C THR A 426 11.06 -28.07 4.14
N THR A 427 9.97 -27.27 4.13
CA THR A 427 10.04 -25.87 3.70
C THR A 427 10.97 -25.04 4.60
N ARG A 428 10.94 -25.25 5.93
CA ARG A 428 11.86 -24.55 6.86
C ARG A 428 13.33 -24.84 6.56
N VAL A 429 13.67 -26.09 6.26
CA VAL A 429 15.05 -26.48 5.93
C VAL A 429 15.49 -25.86 4.62
N VAL A 430 14.67 -25.99 3.56
CA VAL A 430 14.98 -25.48 2.22
C VAL A 430 15.12 -23.95 2.24
N GLU A 431 14.14 -23.25 2.80
CA GLU A 431 14.21 -21.79 2.90
C GLU A 431 15.31 -21.34 3.87
N GLY A 432 15.56 -22.07 4.97
CA GLY A 432 16.68 -21.80 5.86
C GLY A 432 18.05 -21.81 5.15
N LEU A 433 18.31 -22.82 4.32
CA LEU A 433 19.52 -22.89 3.50
C LEU A 433 19.58 -21.75 2.48
N ARG A 434 18.46 -21.48 1.80
CA ARG A 434 18.34 -20.37 0.83
C ARG A 434 18.67 -19.02 1.48
N TRP A 435 18.12 -18.75 2.66
CA TRP A 435 18.40 -17.54 3.43
C TRP A 435 19.86 -17.46 3.88
N GLY A 436 20.45 -18.59 4.28
CA GLY A 436 21.89 -18.68 4.53
C GLY A 436 22.73 -18.25 3.33
N PHE A 437 22.38 -18.75 2.13
CA PHE A 437 23.04 -18.38 0.88
C PHE A 437 22.85 -16.90 0.52
N ARG A 438 21.63 -16.37 0.65
CA ARG A 438 21.35 -14.94 0.41
C ARG A 438 22.19 -14.01 1.29
N ARG A 439 22.26 -14.31 2.60
CA ARG A 439 23.09 -13.54 3.55
C ARG A 439 24.57 -13.63 3.20
N PHE A 440 25.03 -14.81 2.79
CA PHE A 440 26.41 -15.02 2.33
C PHE A 440 26.74 -14.17 1.11
N VAL A 441 25.93 -14.23 0.05
CA VAL A 441 26.11 -13.43 -1.17
C VAL A 441 26.12 -11.93 -0.86
N ARG A 442 25.20 -11.46 -0.01
CA ARG A 442 25.18 -10.05 0.42
C ARG A 442 26.47 -9.63 1.13
N ARG A 443 26.97 -10.45 2.07
CA ARG A 443 28.23 -10.18 2.79
C ARG A 443 29.42 -10.12 1.83
N PHE A 444 29.48 -11.00 0.84
CA PHE A 444 30.53 -10.99 -0.18
C PHE A 444 30.45 -9.76 -1.11
N SER A 445 29.25 -9.38 -1.55
CA SER A 445 29.03 -8.18 -2.35
C SER A 445 29.43 -6.91 -1.58
N ARG A 446 29.17 -6.86 -0.27
CA ARG A 446 29.58 -5.74 0.59
C ARG A 446 31.10 -5.62 0.72
N LYS A 447 31.81 -6.74 0.96
CA LYS A 447 33.27 -6.76 1.04
C LYS A 447 33.94 -6.29 -0.25
N LYS A 448 33.46 -6.75 -1.41
CA LYS A 448 33.98 -6.28 -2.71
C LYS A 448 33.75 -4.78 -2.93
N GLY A 449 32.60 -4.26 -2.50
CA GLY A 449 32.30 -2.83 -2.57
C GLY A 449 33.19 -1.99 -1.64
N GLU A 450 33.46 -2.49 -0.43
CA GLU A 450 34.37 -1.86 0.53
C GLU A 450 35.81 -1.85 0.00
N GLU A 451 36.31 -2.97 -0.56
CA GLU A 451 37.64 -3.07 -1.21
C GLU A 451 37.79 -2.13 -2.42
N GLN A 452 36.73 -1.92 -3.21
CA GLN A 452 36.75 -0.98 -4.33
C GLN A 452 36.77 0.49 -3.88
N ILE A 453 36.04 0.82 -2.82
CA ILE A 453 36.04 2.18 -2.23
C ILE A 453 37.40 2.47 -1.57
N GLU A 454 38.01 1.47 -0.93
CA GLU A 454 39.34 1.60 -0.31
C GLU A 454 40.43 1.81 -1.38
N LYS A 455 40.39 1.07 -2.50
CA LYS A 455 41.27 1.31 -3.65
C LYS A 455 41.07 2.69 -4.28
N GLN A 456 39.83 3.15 -4.46
CA GLN A 456 39.58 4.50 -4.99
C GLN A 456 40.09 5.60 -4.04
N LYS A 457 40.00 5.39 -2.72
CA LYS A 457 40.58 6.33 -1.74
C LYS A 457 42.10 6.31 -1.78
N GLU A 458 42.74 5.15 -1.87
CA GLU A 458 44.19 5.04 -2.02
C GLU A 458 44.69 5.72 -3.30
N GLU A 459 43.99 5.55 -4.43
CA GLU A 459 44.30 6.23 -5.70
C GLU A 459 44.10 7.76 -5.63
N THR A 460 43.08 8.22 -4.88
CA THR A 460 42.83 9.66 -4.69
C THR A 460 43.88 10.29 -3.78
N ILE A 461 44.29 9.59 -2.71
CA ILE A 461 45.34 10.03 -1.78
C ILE A 461 46.71 10.05 -2.49
N SER A 462 47.03 9.04 -3.31
CA SER A 462 48.30 9.04 -4.05
C SER A 462 48.36 10.13 -5.12
N ALA A 463 47.22 10.50 -5.71
CA ALA A 463 47.12 11.62 -6.65
C ALA A 463 47.29 12.99 -5.96
N GLU A 464 46.75 13.16 -4.74
CA GLU A 464 46.96 14.37 -3.95
C GLU A 464 48.42 14.50 -3.47
N GLU A 465 49.07 13.41 -3.05
CA GLU A 465 50.48 13.42 -2.63
C GLU A 465 51.44 13.77 -3.78
N THR A 466 51.22 13.24 -4.99
CA THR A 466 52.00 13.62 -6.18
C THR A 466 51.79 15.08 -6.60
N THR A 467 50.61 15.63 -6.35
CA THR A 467 50.31 17.04 -6.64
C THR A 467 50.98 17.99 -5.64
N VAL A 468 51.15 17.56 -4.39
CA VAL A 468 51.85 18.32 -3.34
C VAL A 468 53.38 18.26 -3.49
N GLU A 469 53.94 17.12 -3.91
CA GLU A 469 55.37 16.99 -4.23
C GLU A 469 55.76 17.86 -5.44
N ASN A 470 54.98 17.84 -6.52
CA ASN A 470 55.25 18.69 -7.69
C ASN A 470 55.19 20.19 -7.37
N LYS A 471 54.30 20.61 -6.46
CA LYS A 471 54.24 22.01 -6.00
C LYS A 471 55.44 22.39 -5.11
N LYS A 472 55.97 21.47 -4.31
CA LYS A 472 57.19 21.72 -3.52
C LYS A 472 58.42 21.87 -4.42
N GLU A 473 58.56 21.05 -5.45
CA GLU A 473 59.68 21.17 -6.42
C GLU A 473 59.63 22.46 -7.25
N GLU A 474 58.45 23.00 -7.55
CA GLU A 474 58.32 24.31 -8.19
C GLU A 474 58.65 25.49 -7.27
N THR A 475 58.49 25.33 -5.94
CA THR A 475 58.78 26.40 -4.97
C THR A 475 60.26 26.46 -4.59
N GLU A 476 61.03 25.38 -4.75
CA GLU A 476 62.49 25.36 -4.53
C GLU A 476 63.31 25.81 -5.75
N LYS A 477 62.65 26.09 -6.89
CA LYS A 477 63.28 26.61 -8.13
C LYS A 477 63.02 28.10 -8.41
N LEU A 478 62.43 28.82 -7.46
CA LEU A 478 62.23 30.27 -7.44
C LEU A 478 63.04 30.87 -6.28
#